data_AF-A0A6B3G4I7-F1
#
_entry.id   AF-A0A6B3G4I7-F1
#
_cell.length_a   1.000
_cell.length_b   1.000
_cell.length_c   1.000
_cell.angle_alpha   90.00
_cell.angle_beta   90.00
_cell.angle_gamma   90.00
#
_symmetry.space_group_name_H-M   'P 1'
#
loop_
_entity.id
_entity.type
_entity.pdbx_description
1 polymer ?
#
loop_
_entity_poly.entity_id
_entity_poly.type
_entity_poly.pdbx_seq_one_letter_code
_entity_poly.pdbx_strand_id
1 'polypeptide(L)'
;MTEDADDRKPQSDEARSAFTPPQGVPQAPPAENESQITSEFALPEGLAAPPAGEEAERSAFTPPATYDARSAPPAFTPAQGIPMVRLAKNSPWQDRMRAMIRLPVAERPAPDLTQKTDDAGPAVPRVLDLTLRIGELLLAGGEGAEDVEAAMFAVCRSYGLDRCEPNVTFTLLSISYQPSLVDDPLTASRTVRRRGTDYTRLAAVFRLVDDISSDDADVSLEEAYRRLAEIRRNRHPFDTWALTLAAGLLAGGASMLVGGGIPVFVAAALGAILGDRMAWVFAGRGLPEFYQFAVAAMPPAAIGIALQLAHVEVRASAVITGGLFALLPGRALVAGVQDGLTGYYITAAARLLEVMYLFVGIVVGVLVMLYVGVQLGAQLQPREALLSVERPPIQIIAAMALTLAFAVLLQQERSTVLLVTL
;
A
#
# COMPACT_ATOMS: atom_id res chain seq x y z
N MET A 1 11.32 62.51 35.38
CA MET A 1 10.69 62.69 36.70
C MET A 1 9.57 61.66 36.74
N THR A 2 9.86 60.41 37.14
CA THR A 2 9.77 59.89 38.54
C THR A 2 8.31 59.99 39.03
N GLU A 3 7.57 58.95 39.39
CA GLU A 3 7.83 57.60 39.88
C GLU A 3 6.66 56.69 39.47
N ASP A 4 6.93 55.45 39.04
CA ASP A 4 5.95 54.35 39.06
C ASP A 4 6.68 53.14 39.66
N ALA A 5 6.80 53.19 40.98
CA ALA A 5 7.48 52.18 41.78
C ALA A 5 6.62 51.88 43.00
N ASP A 6 5.42 51.30 42.80
CA ASP A 6 4.65 50.83 43.96
C ASP A 6 3.66 49.68 43.72
N ASP A 7 3.91 48.78 42.75
CA ASP A 7 3.09 47.57 42.65
C ASP A 7 3.89 46.32 42.27
N ARG A 8 4.95 46.05 43.06
CA ARG A 8 5.63 44.75 43.04
C ARG A 8 5.14 43.91 44.20
N LYS A 9 4.53 42.77 43.88
CA LYS A 9 4.20 41.71 44.83
C LYS A 9 5.48 41.28 45.58
N PRO A 10 5.47 41.13 46.92
CA PRO A 10 6.64 40.64 47.63
C PRO A 10 6.98 39.23 47.15
N GLN A 11 8.28 38.98 46.93
CA GLN A 11 8.81 37.66 46.57
C GLN A 11 8.49 36.69 47.72
N SER A 12 7.78 35.61 47.42
CA SER A 12 7.44 34.58 48.42
C SER A 12 8.71 33.87 48.89
N ASP A 13 8.98 33.94 50.19
CA ASP A 13 10.09 33.28 50.88
C ASP A 13 9.79 31.80 51.14
N GLU A 14 9.58 31.03 50.06
CA GLU A 14 9.46 29.57 50.14
C GLU A 14 10.61 28.91 49.40
N ALA A 15 11.67 28.57 50.15
CA ALA A 15 12.34 27.27 50.14
C ALA A 15 13.76 27.34 50.75
N ARG A 16 13.88 27.70 52.04
CA ARG A 16 15.09 27.38 52.83
C ARG A 16 14.73 27.04 54.28
N SER A 17 13.89 26.03 54.49
CA SER A 17 13.86 25.36 55.79
C SER A 17 15.01 24.35 55.83
N ALA A 18 16.21 24.81 56.19
CA ALA A 18 17.33 23.92 56.47
C ALA A 18 17.03 23.12 57.75
N PHE A 19 16.92 21.80 57.62
CA PHE A 19 16.80 20.89 58.75
C PHE A 19 18.02 21.04 59.68
N THR A 20 17.79 21.44 60.93
CA THR A 20 18.83 21.52 61.97
C THR A 20 18.82 20.20 62.76
N PRO A 21 19.86 19.35 62.66
CA PRO A 21 19.91 18.11 63.42
C PRO A 21 20.14 18.38 64.93
N PRO A 22 19.63 17.52 65.83
CA PRO A 22 19.76 17.68 67.28
C PRO A 22 21.21 17.51 67.77
N GLN A 23 21.55 18.21 68.86
CA GLN A 23 22.91 18.27 69.41
C GLN A 23 23.40 16.90 69.89
N GLY A 24 24.55 16.45 69.38
CA GLY A 24 25.24 15.22 69.79
C GLY A 24 25.74 14.32 68.66
N VAL A 25 25.42 14.62 67.40
CA VAL A 25 25.89 13.86 66.23
C VAL A 25 27.08 14.57 65.56
N PRO A 26 28.21 13.88 65.26
CA PRO A 26 29.35 14.51 64.58
C PRO A 26 28.94 14.98 63.18
N GLN A 27 29.24 16.25 62.87
CA GLN A 27 28.93 16.88 61.59
C GLN A 27 30.03 16.54 60.57
N ALA A 28 29.65 15.94 59.44
CA ALA A 28 30.57 15.71 58.32
C ALA A 28 30.99 17.04 57.66
N PRO A 29 32.21 17.16 57.10
CA PRO A 29 32.66 18.39 56.46
C PRO A 29 31.76 18.76 55.27
N PRO A 30 31.62 20.07 54.96
CA PRO A 30 30.71 20.53 53.92
C PRO A 30 31.09 19.94 52.56
N ALA A 31 30.15 19.24 51.93
CA ALA A 31 30.28 18.79 50.56
C ALA A 31 30.32 20.02 49.65
N GLU A 32 31.35 20.09 48.81
CA GLU A 32 31.51 21.09 47.75
C GLU A 32 30.31 21.00 46.79
N ASN A 33 29.71 22.15 46.48
CA ASN A 33 28.69 22.40 45.45
C ASN A 33 28.24 21.19 44.60
N GLU A 34 27.28 20.41 45.09
CA GLU A 34 26.51 19.44 44.29
C GLU A 34 25.47 20.14 43.39
N SER A 35 25.92 21.13 42.61
CA SER A 35 25.14 21.69 41.48
C SER A 35 25.68 21.22 40.12
N GLN A 36 26.54 20.19 40.12
CA GLN A 36 26.93 19.47 38.92
C GLN A 36 26.21 18.11 38.88
N ILE A 37 24.90 18.13 38.64
CA ILE A 37 24.29 17.00 37.95
C ILE A 37 24.79 17.13 36.51
N THR A 38 25.73 16.26 36.15
CA THR A 38 26.40 16.28 34.86
C THR A 38 25.43 15.83 33.79
N SER A 39 24.71 16.77 33.18
CA SER A 39 24.13 16.56 31.86
C SER A 39 25.29 16.47 30.87
N GLU A 40 25.80 15.27 30.65
CA GLU A 40 26.95 14.98 29.77
C GLU A 40 26.66 15.17 28.26
N PHE A 41 25.50 15.71 27.90
CA PHE A 41 25.23 16.17 26.54
C PHE A 41 25.62 17.65 26.41
N ALA A 42 26.90 17.90 26.17
CA ALA A 42 27.32 19.20 25.64
C ALA A 42 26.71 19.35 24.23
N LEU A 43 25.79 20.32 24.07
CA LEU A 43 25.25 20.69 22.76
C LEU A 43 26.41 21.09 21.84
N PRO A 44 26.58 20.47 20.66
CA PRO A 44 27.61 20.85 19.70
C PRO A 44 27.49 22.33 19.32
N GLU A 45 28.63 23.00 19.09
CA GLU A 45 28.64 24.39 18.62
C GLU A 45 27.74 24.54 17.38
N GLY A 46 26.74 25.44 17.47
CA GLY A 46 25.74 25.68 16.43
C GLY A 46 24.32 25.15 16.71
N LEU A 47 24.12 24.36 17.78
CA LEU A 47 22.79 23.88 18.23
C LEU A 47 22.26 24.59 19.49
N ALA A 48 22.98 25.62 19.97
CA ALA A 48 22.49 26.47 21.05
C ALA A 48 21.28 27.27 20.57
N ALA A 49 20.15 27.17 21.27
CA ALA A 49 19.00 28.02 21.00
C ALA A 49 19.41 29.50 21.20
N PRO A 50 19.01 30.42 20.31
CA PRO A 50 19.22 31.84 20.56
C PRO A 50 18.52 32.23 21.87
N PRO A 51 19.08 33.18 22.64
CA PRO A 51 18.42 33.66 23.85
C PRO A 51 17.03 34.15 23.46
N ALA A 52 16.01 33.71 24.18
CA ALA A 52 14.66 34.24 24.04
C ALA A 52 14.77 35.77 24.14
N GLY A 53 14.33 36.48 23.11
CA GLY A 53 14.21 37.94 23.19
C GLY A 53 13.36 38.27 24.39
N GLU A 54 13.70 39.35 25.11
CA GLU A 54 13.00 39.79 26.32
C GLU A 54 11.49 39.92 26.04
N GLU A 55 10.74 38.85 26.31
CA GLU A 55 9.30 38.94 26.43
C GLU A 55 9.06 39.69 27.74
N ALA A 56 8.69 40.97 27.63
CA ALA A 56 8.21 41.73 28.76
C ALA A 56 7.13 40.89 29.46
N GLU A 57 7.41 40.48 30.70
CA GLU A 57 6.49 39.74 31.55
C GLU A 57 5.17 40.52 31.65
N ARG A 58 4.14 40.05 30.94
CA ARG A 58 2.80 40.62 31.01
C ARG A 58 1.95 39.75 31.94
N SER A 59 1.12 40.42 32.73
CA SER A 59 0.22 39.78 33.69
C SER A 59 -0.75 38.82 33.00
N ALA A 60 -0.88 37.60 33.56
CA ALA A 60 -1.76 36.53 33.10
C ALA A 60 -3.26 36.88 33.10
N PHE A 61 -3.64 38.02 33.68
CA PHE A 61 -5.02 38.51 33.74
C PHE A 61 -5.33 39.63 32.75
N THR A 62 -4.41 39.94 31.83
CA THR A 62 -4.63 40.95 30.79
C THR A 62 -5.44 40.33 29.65
N PRO A 63 -6.70 40.72 29.40
CA PRO A 63 -7.44 40.20 28.25
C PRO A 63 -6.79 40.69 26.95
N PRO A 64 -6.64 39.83 25.91
CA PRO A 64 -5.97 40.21 24.68
C PRO A 64 -6.76 41.32 23.95
N ALA A 65 -6.07 42.41 23.63
CA ALA A 65 -6.61 43.43 22.76
C ALA A 65 -6.57 42.94 21.30
N THR A 66 -7.74 42.95 20.65
CA THR A 66 -8.03 42.67 19.23
C THR A 66 -8.20 41.19 18.83
N TYR A 67 -9.46 40.82 18.55
CA TYR A 67 -9.87 39.56 17.94
C TYR A 67 -10.05 39.81 16.43
N ASP A 68 -9.00 39.55 15.66
CA ASP A 68 -9.08 39.35 14.20
C ASP A 68 -8.47 37.97 13.90
N ALA A 69 -9.23 37.10 13.23
CA ALA A 69 -8.80 35.74 12.90
C ALA A 69 -7.56 35.72 12.00
N ARG A 70 -7.25 36.85 11.34
CA ARG A 70 -6.02 37.04 10.54
C ARG A 70 -4.78 37.32 11.38
N SER A 71 -4.94 37.69 12.65
CA SER A 71 -3.86 38.04 13.56
C SER A 71 -3.80 37.16 14.81
N ALA A 72 -4.51 36.02 14.81
CA ALA A 72 -4.40 35.05 15.89
C ALA A 72 -2.95 34.53 15.95
N PRO A 73 -2.24 34.64 17.10
CA PRO A 73 -0.98 33.94 17.24
C PRO A 73 -1.25 32.43 17.13
N PRO A 74 -0.46 31.68 16.36
CA PRO A 74 -0.64 30.23 16.27
C PRO A 74 -0.49 29.68 17.69
N ALA A 75 -1.52 28.99 18.20
CA ALA A 75 -1.58 28.52 19.59
C ALA A 75 -0.41 27.58 19.98
N PHE A 76 0.40 27.15 19.00
CA PHE A 76 1.68 26.52 19.21
C PHE A 76 2.57 26.74 17.97
N THR A 77 3.58 27.62 18.07
CA THR A 77 4.69 27.66 17.11
C THR A 77 5.93 27.15 17.85
N PRO A 78 6.56 26.04 17.44
CA PRO A 78 7.81 25.60 18.03
C PRO A 78 8.86 26.71 17.94
N ALA A 79 9.82 26.77 18.86
CA ALA A 79 10.89 27.78 18.85
C ALA A 79 11.71 27.80 17.54
N GLN A 80 11.68 26.69 16.78
CA GLN A 80 12.34 26.52 15.48
C GLN A 80 11.45 26.87 14.27
N GLY A 81 10.22 27.34 14.50
CA GLY A 81 9.20 27.55 13.46
C GLY A 81 8.53 26.25 13.03
N ILE A 82 7.38 26.36 12.36
CA ILE A 82 6.75 25.21 11.69
C ILE A 82 7.47 25.04 10.35
N PRO A 83 8.12 23.89 10.07
CA PRO A 83 8.73 23.66 8.78
C PRO A 83 7.65 23.76 7.69
N MET A 84 7.82 24.73 6.79
CA MET A 84 6.90 24.92 5.67
C MET A 84 7.06 23.74 4.71
N VAL A 85 6.13 22.77 4.77
CA VAL A 85 6.09 21.66 3.82
C VAL A 85 5.71 22.22 2.45
N ARG A 86 6.72 22.54 1.64
CA ARG A 86 6.51 22.91 0.24
C ARG A 86 6.31 21.64 -0.57
N LEU A 87 5.05 21.31 -0.86
CA LEU A 87 4.75 20.32 -1.89
C LEU A 87 5.34 20.84 -3.21
N ALA A 88 6.22 20.05 -3.82
CA ALA A 88 6.75 20.39 -5.13
C ALA A 88 5.57 20.42 -6.12
N LYS A 89 5.23 21.62 -6.60
CA LYS A 89 4.05 21.84 -7.47
C LYS A 89 4.09 21.00 -8.76
N ASN A 90 5.29 20.62 -9.19
CA ASN A 90 5.52 19.83 -10.42
C ASN A 90 5.65 18.31 -10.16
N SER A 91 5.47 17.84 -8.93
CA SER A 91 5.47 16.41 -8.64
C SER A 91 4.17 15.75 -9.11
N PRO A 92 4.22 14.47 -9.54
CA PRO A 92 3.02 13.70 -9.80
C PRO A 92 2.05 13.77 -8.62
N TRP A 93 0.74 13.76 -8.89
CA TRP A 93 -0.26 13.89 -7.84
C TRP A 93 -0.10 12.82 -6.75
N GLN A 94 0.33 11.61 -7.09
CA GLN A 94 0.52 10.50 -6.16
C GLN A 94 1.48 10.90 -5.03
N ASP A 95 2.64 11.46 -5.38
CA ASP A 95 3.65 11.86 -4.40
C ASP A 95 3.17 13.04 -3.55
N ARG A 96 2.43 13.99 -4.16
CA ARG A 96 1.82 15.10 -3.42
C ARG A 96 0.80 14.58 -2.39
N MET A 97 -0.06 13.65 -2.78
CA MET A 97 -1.10 13.10 -1.90
C MET A 97 -0.53 12.18 -0.82
N ARG A 98 0.43 11.31 -1.16
CA ARG A 98 1.14 10.46 -0.18
C ARG A 98 1.83 11.31 0.89
N ALA A 99 2.49 12.40 0.50
CA ALA A 99 3.08 13.33 1.45
C ALA A 99 2.03 13.95 2.38
N MET A 100 0.86 14.33 1.85
CA MET A 100 -0.21 14.92 2.66
C MET A 100 -0.91 13.95 3.60
N ILE A 101 -1.11 12.68 3.21
CA ILE A 101 -1.74 11.67 4.07
C ILE A 101 -0.90 11.37 5.29
N ARG A 102 0.43 11.39 5.13
CA ARG A 102 1.39 11.19 6.22
C ARG A 102 1.43 12.36 7.21
N LEU A 103 0.86 13.51 6.85
CA LEU A 103 0.73 14.66 7.75
C LEU A 103 -0.55 14.55 8.59
N PRO A 104 -0.49 14.91 9.89
CA PRO A 104 -1.69 15.13 10.69
C PRO A 104 -2.63 16.12 10.00
N VAL A 105 -3.94 15.91 10.10
CA VAL A 105 -4.94 16.77 9.43
C VAL A 105 -4.76 18.26 9.74
N ALA A 106 -4.34 18.59 10.97
CA ALA A 106 -4.09 19.96 11.41
C ALA A 106 -2.87 20.63 10.73
N GLU A 107 -1.94 19.84 10.22
CA GLU A 107 -0.68 20.31 9.59
C GLU A 107 -0.74 20.30 8.06
N ARG A 108 -1.83 19.80 7.46
CA ARG A 108 -1.99 19.77 6.01
C ARG A 108 -2.12 21.19 5.45
N PRO A 109 -1.44 21.52 4.34
CA PRO A 109 -1.59 22.83 3.71
C PRO A 109 -3.05 23.13 3.39
N ALA A 110 -3.54 24.29 3.84
CA ALA A 110 -4.86 24.79 3.49
C ALA A 110 -4.96 24.91 1.95
N PRO A 111 -6.11 24.56 1.36
CA PRO A 111 -6.30 24.67 -0.09
C PRO A 111 -6.18 26.12 -0.55
N ASP A 112 -5.60 26.31 -1.75
CA ASP A 112 -5.90 27.52 -2.54
C ASP A 112 -7.36 27.36 -2.99
N LEU A 113 -8.26 28.19 -2.47
CA LEU A 113 -9.69 28.19 -2.81
C LEU A 113 -9.87 28.67 -4.26
N THR A 114 -9.51 27.85 -5.25
CA THR A 114 -9.70 28.15 -6.67
C THR A 114 -10.97 27.53 -7.26
N GLN A 115 -11.65 26.64 -6.56
CA GLN A 115 -12.93 26.11 -7.02
C GLN A 115 -14.10 27.01 -6.66
N LYS A 116 -14.64 27.68 -7.68
CA LYS A 116 -15.87 28.46 -7.64
C LYS A 116 -17.05 27.48 -7.66
N THR A 117 -17.54 27.10 -6.48
CA THR A 117 -18.77 26.31 -6.36
C THR A 117 -19.99 27.22 -6.64
N ASP A 118 -21.03 26.67 -7.29
CA ASP A 118 -22.38 27.26 -7.28
C ASP A 118 -22.85 27.46 -5.83
N ASP A 119 -23.77 28.40 -5.58
CA ASP A 119 -24.27 28.81 -4.23
C ASP A 119 -24.83 27.67 -3.35
N ALA A 120 -24.99 26.46 -3.90
CA ALA A 120 -25.22 25.23 -3.17
C ALA A 120 -23.90 24.43 -3.09
N GLY A 121 -23.26 24.38 -1.92
CA GLY A 121 -21.97 23.71 -1.71
C GLY A 121 -21.88 22.26 -2.23
N PRO A 122 -20.68 21.65 -2.21
CA PRO A 122 -20.44 20.35 -2.83
C PRO A 122 -21.41 19.29 -2.28
N ALA A 123 -21.95 18.44 -3.18
CA ALA A 123 -22.81 17.33 -2.78
C ALA A 123 -21.98 16.24 -2.07
N VAL A 124 -21.65 16.47 -0.78
CA VAL A 124 -20.74 15.64 0.04
C VAL A 124 -21.02 14.14 -0.13
N PRO A 125 -22.27 13.63 0.02
CA PRO A 125 -22.51 12.19 -0.12
C PRO A 125 -22.19 11.64 -1.51
N ARG A 126 -22.35 12.44 -2.58
CA ARG A 126 -22.00 12.04 -3.94
C ARG A 126 -20.49 12.01 -4.13
N VAL A 127 -19.75 12.96 -3.57
CA VAL A 127 -18.28 12.93 -3.60
C VAL A 127 -17.78 11.68 -2.86
N LEU A 128 -18.30 11.39 -1.66
CA LEU A 128 -17.90 10.19 -0.90
C LEU A 128 -18.25 8.89 -1.65
N ASP A 129 -19.42 8.79 -2.30
CA ASP A 129 -19.77 7.61 -3.12
C ASP A 129 -18.84 7.46 -4.34
N LEU A 130 -18.51 8.55 -5.04
CA LEU A 130 -17.55 8.50 -6.16
C LEU A 130 -16.18 8.03 -5.66
N THR A 131 -15.67 8.64 -4.58
CA THR A 131 -14.39 8.31 -3.96
C THR A 131 -14.32 6.84 -3.55
N LEU A 132 -15.36 6.32 -2.89
CA LEU A 132 -15.43 4.90 -2.50
C LEU A 132 -15.49 3.96 -3.70
N ARG A 133 -16.07 4.36 -4.83
CA ARG A 133 -16.08 3.55 -6.07
C ARG A 133 -14.72 3.54 -6.76
N ILE A 134 -14.01 4.67 -6.77
CA ILE A 134 -12.63 4.75 -7.26
C ILE A 134 -11.75 3.86 -6.38
N GLY A 135 -11.83 4.02 -5.06
CA GLY A 135 -11.11 3.16 -4.11
C GLY A 135 -11.44 1.67 -4.29
N GLU A 136 -12.71 1.32 -4.53
CA GLU A 136 -13.13 -0.07 -4.78
C GLU A 136 -12.45 -0.64 -6.02
N LEU A 137 -12.39 0.11 -7.13
CA LEU A 137 -11.74 -0.36 -8.34
C LEU A 137 -10.23 -0.53 -8.16
N LEU A 138 -9.57 0.41 -7.49
CA LEU A 138 -8.12 0.33 -7.23
C LEU A 138 -7.79 -0.84 -6.31
N LEU A 139 -8.50 -0.98 -5.18
CA LEU A 139 -8.28 -2.08 -4.24
C LEU A 139 -8.66 -3.43 -4.84
N ALA A 140 -9.72 -3.52 -5.64
CA ALA A 140 -10.10 -4.75 -6.35
C ALA A 140 -9.09 -5.15 -7.44
N GLY A 141 -8.48 -4.15 -8.11
CA GLY A 141 -7.32 -4.34 -9.01
C GLY A 141 -6.05 -4.77 -8.27
N GLY A 142 -6.06 -4.64 -6.95
CA GLY A 142 -5.03 -5.09 -6.02
C GLY A 142 -3.90 -4.10 -5.83
N GLU A 143 -4.19 -2.80 -5.91
CA GLU A 143 -3.24 -1.76 -5.55
C GLU A 143 -2.83 -1.79 -4.08
N GLY A 144 -1.71 -1.10 -3.80
CA GLY A 144 -1.24 -0.86 -2.43
C GLY A 144 -2.22 0.02 -1.66
N ALA A 145 -2.37 -0.23 -0.36
CA ALA A 145 -3.33 0.51 0.46
C ALA A 145 -3.02 2.02 0.50
N GLU A 146 -1.74 2.38 0.55
CA GLU A 146 -1.27 3.77 0.49
C GLU A 146 -1.74 4.48 -0.78
N ASP A 147 -1.65 3.81 -1.93
CA ASP A 147 -2.01 4.39 -3.23
C ASP A 147 -3.52 4.55 -3.39
N VAL A 148 -4.28 3.60 -2.82
CA VAL A 148 -5.74 3.71 -2.74
C VAL A 148 -6.14 4.88 -1.85
N GLU A 149 -5.53 5.05 -0.67
CA GLU A 149 -5.79 6.19 0.21
C GLU A 149 -5.40 7.51 -0.44
N ALA A 150 -4.23 7.57 -1.09
CA ALA A 150 -3.76 8.73 -1.84
C ALA A 150 -4.75 9.14 -2.92
N ALA A 151 -5.24 8.19 -3.71
CA ALA A 151 -6.26 8.44 -4.72
C ALA A 151 -7.57 8.94 -4.11
N MET A 152 -8.03 8.30 -3.03
CA MET A 152 -9.26 8.69 -2.36
C MET A 152 -9.18 10.11 -1.80
N PHE A 153 -8.04 10.45 -1.18
CA PHE A 153 -7.78 11.79 -0.67
C PHE A 153 -7.71 12.83 -1.80
N ALA A 154 -7.05 12.50 -2.92
CA ALA A 154 -6.94 13.36 -4.09
C ALA A 154 -8.32 13.78 -4.61
N VAL A 155 -9.21 12.80 -4.81
CA VAL A 155 -10.57 13.05 -5.31
C VAL A 155 -11.37 13.91 -4.35
N CYS A 156 -11.31 13.63 -3.04
CA CYS A 156 -12.01 14.44 -2.05
C CYS A 156 -11.52 15.88 -2.05
N ARG A 157 -10.21 16.09 -2.04
CA ARG A 157 -9.58 17.41 -2.07
C ARG A 157 -9.94 18.18 -3.35
N SER A 158 -9.92 17.52 -4.50
CA SER A 158 -10.29 18.10 -5.80
C SER A 158 -11.75 18.55 -5.88
N TYR A 159 -12.63 18.07 -5.01
CA TYR A 159 -14.04 18.50 -4.92
C TYR A 159 -14.33 19.34 -3.66
N GLY A 160 -13.28 19.91 -3.03
CA GLY A 160 -13.39 20.82 -1.89
C GLY A 160 -13.58 20.14 -0.53
N LEU A 161 -13.33 18.83 -0.41
CA LEU A 161 -13.41 18.09 0.85
C LEU A 161 -12.01 17.82 1.43
N ASP A 162 -11.35 18.85 1.97
CA ASP A 162 -9.98 18.76 2.50
C ASP A 162 -9.85 17.99 3.81
N ARG A 163 -10.88 18.07 4.66
CA ARG A 163 -10.93 17.41 5.97
C ARG A 163 -11.47 16.00 5.85
N CYS A 164 -10.93 15.26 4.87
CA CYS A 164 -11.23 13.86 4.66
C CYS A 164 -10.11 12.97 5.22
N GLU A 165 -10.53 11.90 5.88
CA GLU A 165 -9.68 10.80 6.33
C GLU A 165 -10.14 9.51 5.66
N PRO A 166 -9.52 9.14 4.53
CA PRO A 166 -9.71 7.82 3.97
C PRO A 166 -8.98 6.78 4.83
N ASN A 167 -9.57 5.61 4.97
CA ASN A 167 -8.94 4.46 5.60
C ASN A 167 -9.19 3.19 4.77
N VAL A 168 -8.10 2.51 4.43
CA VAL A 168 -8.09 1.33 3.56
C VAL A 168 -7.53 0.14 4.31
N THR A 169 -8.37 -0.86 4.47
CA THR A 169 -7.96 -2.20 4.94
C THR A 169 -8.01 -3.19 3.78
N PHE A 170 -7.76 -4.47 4.08
CA PHE A 170 -7.76 -5.53 3.07
C PHE A 170 -9.10 -5.73 2.33
N THR A 171 -10.23 -5.46 2.97
CA THR A 171 -11.57 -5.65 2.37
C THR A 171 -12.50 -4.46 2.56
N LEU A 172 -12.19 -3.54 3.47
CA LEU A 172 -13.03 -2.41 3.80
C LEU A 172 -12.34 -1.11 3.42
N LEU A 173 -13.05 -0.31 2.64
CA LEU A 173 -12.78 1.09 2.39
C LEU A 173 -13.69 1.90 3.29
N SER A 174 -13.16 2.91 3.96
CA SER A 174 -13.95 3.89 4.69
C SER A 174 -13.40 5.27 4.45
N ILE A 175 -14.27 6.27 4.56
CA ILE A 175 -13.88 7.66 4.48
C ILE A 175 -14.75 8.45 5.44
N SER A 176 -14.09 9.28 6.25
CA SER A 176 -14.73 10.24 7.16
C SER A 176 -14.47 11.64 6.65
N TYR A 177 -15.50 12.47 6.56
CA TYR A 177 -15.39 13.89 6.26
C TYR A 177 -15.89 14.71 7.44
N GLN A 178 -15.06 15.64 7.91
CA GLN A 178 -15.37 16.55 9.01
C GLN A 178 -15.53 17.98 8.48
N PRO A 179 -16.76 18.49 8.24
CA PRO A 179 -16.97 19.81 7.64
C PRO A 179 -16.38 20.96 8.47
N SER A 180 -16.62 20.94 9.79
CA SER A 180 -16.10 21.93 10.74
C SER A 180 -15.73 21.26 12.06
N LEU A 181 -15.18 21.97 13.04
CA LEU A 181 -14.91 21.41 14.37
C LEU A 181 -16.18 21.14 15.20
N VAL A 182 -17.34 21.59 14.72
CA VAL A 182 -18.60 21.60 15.49
C VAL A 182 -19.68 20.74 14.83
N ASP A 183 -19.60 20.54 13.52
CA ASP A 183 -20.55 19.71 12.77
C ASP A 183 -20.25 18.21 12.94
N ASP A 184 -21.28 17.38 12.80
CA ASP A 184 -21.10 15.93 12.85
C ASP A 184 -20.30 15.41 11.63
N PRO A 185 -19.38 14.45 11.82
CA PRO A 185 -18.68 13.81 10.71
C PRO A 185 -19.65 13.01 9.83
N LEU A 186 -19.42 13.07 8.52
CA LEU A 186 -20.05 12.16 7.57
C LEU A 186 -19.10 11.02 7.23
N THR A 187 -19.47 9.80 7.63
CA THR A 187 -18.69 8.60 7.35
C THR A 187 -19.43 7.71 6.37
N ALA A 188 -18.72 7.26 5.33
CA ALA A 188 -19.20 6.27 4.39
C ALA A 188 -18.20 5.14 4.28
N SER A 189 -18.69 3.91 4.03
CA SER A 189 -17.82 2.75 3.89
C SER A 189 -18.33 1.80 2.82
N ARG A 190 -17.42 1.00 2.27
CA ARG A 190 -17.67 0.05 1.20
C ARG A 190 -16.79 -1.18 1.35
N THR A 191 -17.41 -2.36 1.29
CA THR A 191 -16.70 -3.63 1.33
C THR A 191 -16.40 -4.14 -0.07
N VAL A 192 -15.11 -4.37 -0.37
CA VAL A 192 -14.65 -4.98 -1.61
C VAL A 192 -14.76 -6.50 -1.51
N ARG A 193 -15.72 -7.07 -2.24
CA ARG A 193 -16.05 -8.52 -2.18
C ARG A 193 -15.42 -9.36 -3.28
N ARG A 194 -15.11 -8.75 -4.43
CA ARG A 194 -14.51 -9.43 -5.58
C ARG A 194 -13.25 -8.69 -5.97
N ARG A 195 -12.18 -9.44 -6.17
CA ARG A 195 -10.88 -8.93 -6.61
C ARG A 195 -10.53 -9.62 -7.92
N GLY A 196 -9.86 -8.89 -8.79
CA GLY A 196 -9.46 -9.37 -10.10
C GLY A 196 -8.46 -8.40 -10.69
N THR A 197 -7.37 -8.94 -11.23
CA THR A 197 -6.32 -8.12 -11.84
C THR A 197 -6.78 -7.60 -13.19
N ASP A 198 -6.83 -6.29 -13.32
CA ASP A 198 -7.07 -5.61 -14.59
C ASP A 198 -6.26 -4.31 -14.61
N TYR A 199 -5.01 -4.40 -15.08
CA TYR A 199 -4.11 -3.24 -15.10
C TYR A 199 -4.56 -2.17 -16.10
N THR A 200 -5.37 -2.54 -17.10
CA THR A 200 -5.96 -1.57 -18.02
C THR A 200 -6.99 -0.68 -17.31
N ARG A 201 -7.89 -1.28 -16.51
CA ARG A 201 -8.83 -0.52 -15.67
C ARG A 201 -8.08 0.29 -14.62
N LEU A 202 -7.07 -0.31 -14.00
CA LEU A 202 -6.25 0.33 -12.97
C LEU A 202 -5.59 1.60 -13.50
N ALA A 203 -4.88 1.52 -14.62
CA ALA A 203 -4.26 2.67 -15.28
C ALA A 203 -5.30 3.71 -15.72
N ALA A 204 -6.48 3.29 -16.17
CA ALA A 204 -7.55 4.22 -16.52
C ALA A 204 -8.11 4.97 -15.31
N VAL A 205 -8.22 4.33 -14.14
CA VAL A 205 -8.63 5.00 -12.90
C VAL A 205 -7.54 5.97 -12.43
N PHE A 206 -6.26 5.59 -12.47
CA PHE A 206 -5.17 6.53 -12.14
C PHE A 206 -5.14 7.76 -13.05
N ARG A 207 -5.38 7.59 -14.36
CA ARG A 207 -5.55 8.72 -15.28
C ARG A 207 -6.76 9.59 -14.96
N LEU A 208 -7.88 8.98 -14.57
CA LEU A 208 -9.05 9.75 -14.14
C LEU A 208 -8.77 10.56 -12.87
N VAL A 209 -8.05 10.00 -11.89
CA VAL A 209 -7.67 10.72 -10.68
C VAL A 209 -6.67 11.84 -11.00
N ASP A 210 -5.72 11.59 -11.90
CA ASP A 210 -4.79 12.62 -12.40
C ASP A 210 -5.57 13.78 -13.05
N ASP A 211 -6.51 13.49 -13.95
CA ASP A 211 -7.37 14.50 -14.58
C ASP A 211 -8.19 15.28 -13.52
N ILE A 212 -8.72 14.62 -12.49
CA ILE A 212 -9.49 15.26 -11.40
C ILE A 212 -8.59 16.13 -10.50
N SER A 213 -7.33 15.74 -10.32
CA SER A 213 -6.37 16.42 -9.44
C SER A 213 -5.42 17.38 -10.15
N SER A 214 -5.59 17.55 -11.46
CA SER A 214 -4.86 18.50 -12.28
C SER A 214 -5.53 19.87 -12.22
N ASP A 215 -4.73 20.92 -12.08
CA ASP A 215 -5.22 22.31 -12.16
C ASP A 215 -5.61 22.71 -13.61
N ASP A 216 -5.14 21.94 -14.61
CA ASP A 216 -5.36 22.22 -16.03
C ASP A 216 -6.67 21.60 -16.58
N ALA A 217 -7.31 20.71 -15.82
CA ALA A 217 -8.49 19.97 -16.25
C ALA A 217 -9.65 20.16 -15.27
N ASP A 218 -10.70 20.85 -15.71
CA ASP A 218 -11.92 21.00 -14.89
C ASP A 218 -12.86 19.80 -15.12
N VAL A 219 -12.71 18.77 -14.29
CA VAL A 219 -13.53 17.55 -14.33
C VAL A 219 -14.70 17.66 -13.35
N SER A 220 -15.87 17.99 -13.87
CA SER A 220 -17.10 18.02 -13.06
C SER A 220 -17.42 16.66 -12.43
N LEU A 221 -18.17 16.67 -11.33
CA LEU A 221 -18.56 15.45 -10.62
C LEU A 221 -19.36 14.50 -11.53
N GLU A 222 -20.28 15.04 -12.34
CA GLU A 222 -21.05 14.29 -13.34
C GLU A 222 -20.15 13.63 -14.38
N GLU A 223 -19.14 14.35 -14.87
CA GLU A 223 -18.17 13.84 -15.84
C GLU A 223 -17.32 12.72 -15.25
N ALA A 224 -16.86 12.87 -14.01
CA ALA A 224 -16.11 11.82 -13.31
C ALA A 224 -16.95 10.55 -13.13
N TYR A 225 -18.23 10.67 -12.76
CA TYR A 225 -19.14 9.53 -12.69
C TYR A 225 -19.33 8.84 -14.05
N ARG A 226 -19.45 9.62 -15.13
CA ARG A 226 -19.59 9.12 -16.50
C ARG A 226 -18.35 8.34 -16.93
N ARG A 227 -17.16 8.94 -16.80
CA ARG A 227 -15.88 8.30 -17.12
C ARG A 227 -15.64 7.05 -16.29
N LEU A 228 -15.92 7.08 -14.98
CA LEU A 228 -15.81 5.90 -14.12
C LEU A 228 -16.75 4.77 -14.56
N ALA A 229 -17.97 5.12 -15.00
CA ALA A 229 -18.92 4.14 -15.53
C ALA A 229 -18.48 3.56 -16.88
N GLU A 230 -17.79 4.34 -17.72
CA GLU A 230 -17.16 3.88 -18.96
C GLU A 230 -16.00 2.92 -18.66
N ILE A 231 -15.08 3.29 -17.75
CA ILE A 231 -13.98 2.42 -17.29
C ILE A 231 -14.51 1.07 -16.81
N ARG A 232 -15.60 1.07 -16.04
CA ARG A 232 -16.22 -0.17 -15.55
C ARG A 232 -16.82 -1.04 -16.66
N ARG A 233 -17.26 -0.42 -17.76
CA ARG A 233 -17.83 -1.12 -18.94
C ARG A 233 -16.76 -1.57 -19.93
N ASN A 234 -15.53 -1.08 -19.85
CA ASN A 234 -14.47 -1.46 -20.78
C ASN A 234 -14.27 -2.96 -20.83
N ARG A 235 -14.20 -3.48 -22.07
CA ARG A 235 -13.92 -4.89 -22.33
C ARG A 235 -12.44 -5.15 -22.03
N HIS A 236 -12.16 -6.29 -21.42
CA HIS A 236 -10.78 -6.71 -21.13
C HIS A 236 -9.94 -6.76 -22.43
N PRO A 237 -8.67 -6.30 -22.41
CA PRO A 237 -7.79 -6.34 -23.58
C PRO A 237 -7.58 -7.73 -24.14
N PHE A 238 -7.52 -8.74 -23.26
CA PHE A 238 -7.35 -10.14 -23.61
C PHE A 238 -8.58 -10.94 -23.20
N ASP A 239 -9.00 -11.85 -24.09
CA ASP A 239 -10.09 -12.77 -23.82
C ASP A 239 -9.63 -13.91 -22.91
N THR A 240 -10.60 -14.67 -22.38
CA THR A 240 -10.32 -15.73 -21.40
C THR A 240 -9.44 -16.84 -21.96
N TRP A 241 -9.46 -17.07 -23.28
CA TRP A 241 -8.59 -18.05 -23.93
C TRP A 241 -7.14 -17.57 -24.06
N ALA A 242 -6.92 -16.29 -24.38
CA ALA A 242 -5.59 -15.71 -24.38
C ALA A 242 -4.94 -15.78 -22.98
N LEU A 243 -5.71 -15.56 -21.91
CA LEU A 243 -5.21 -15.70 -20.53
C LEU A 243 -4.79 -17.13 -20.22
N THR A 244 -5.57 -18.13 -20.63
CA THR A 244 -5.24 -19.54 -20.43
C THR A 244 -4.00 -19.96 -21.22
N LEU A 245 -3.89 -19.50 -22.46
CA LEU A 245 -2.69 -19.72 -23.27
C LEU A 245 -1.47 -19.03 -22.65
N ALA A 246 -1.64 -17.84 -22.07
CA ALA A 246 -0.59 -17.16 -21.34
C ALA A 246 -0.19 -17.94 -20.07
N ALA A 247 -1.12 -18.50 -19.30
CA ALA A 247 -0.80 -19.37 -18.17
C ALA A 247 0.02 -20.60 -18.61
N GLY A 248 -0.36 -21.21 -19.75
CA GLY A 248 0.41 -22.29 -20.36
C GLY A 248 1.81 -21.85 -20.80
N LEU A 249 1.93 -20.69 -21.45
CA LEU A 249 3.21 -20.13 -21.90
C LEU A 249 4.13 -19.80 -20.71
N LEU A 250 3.57 -19.26 -19.62
CA LEU A 250 4.29 -18.99 -18.38
C LEU A 250 4.86 -20.28 -17.80
N ALA A 251 4.02 -21.31 -17.65
CA ALA A 251 4.45 -22.60 -17.12
C ALA A 251 5.49 -23.31 -18.00
N GLY A 252 5.27 -23.28 -19.32
CA GLY A 252 6.21 -23.79 -20.30
C GLY A 252 7.56 -23.08 -20.23
N GLY A 253 7.56 -21.74 -20.27
CA GLY A 253 8.76 -20.92 -20.16
C GLY A 253 9.53 -21.18 -18.86
N ALA A 254 8.83 -21.23 -17.73
CA ALA A 254 9.42 -21.56 -16.44
C ALA A 254 10.06 -22.95 -16.43
N SER A 255 9.42 -23.96 -17.04
CA SER A 255 9.99 -25.31 -17.13
C SER A 255 11.31 -25.34 -17.93
N MET A 256 11.45 -24.50 -18.95
CA MET A 256 12.68 -24.37 -19.74
C MET A 256 13.81 -23.71 -18.94
N LEU A 257 13.49 -22.77 -18.05
CA LEU A 257 14.48 -22.14 -17.16
C LEU A 257 15.10 -23.14 -16.17
N VAL A 258 14.33 -24.14 -15.74
CA VAL A 258 14.80 -25.23 -14.85
C VAL A 258 15.48 -26.37 -15.65
N GLY A 259 15.78 -26.15 -16.93
CA GLY A 259 16.50 -27.10 -17.78
C GLY A 259 15.61 -28.12 -18.49
N GLY A 260 14.31 -27.85 -18.62
CA GLY A 260 13.39 -28.60 -19.47
C GLY A 260 13.69 -28.45 -20.96
N GLY A 261 13.33 -29.47 -21.75
CA GLY A 261 13.31 -29.39 -23.22
C GLY A 261 11.91 -29.05 -23.76
N ILE A 262 11.76 -29.03 -25.08
CA ILE A 262 10.47 -28.76 -25.75
C ILE A 262 9.33 -29.70 -25.27
N PRO A 263 9.55 -31.02 -25.05
CA PRO A 263 8.51 -31.89 -24.51
C PRO A 263 8.06 -31.47 -23.09
N VAL A 264 9.01 -31.03 -22.26
CA VAL A 264 8.74 -30.54 -20.90
C VAL A 264 7.94 -29.24 -20.95
N PHE A 265 8.30 -28.33 -21.87
CA PHE A 265 7.55 -27.09 -22.12
C PHE A 265 6.09 -27.38 -22.43
N VAL A 266 5.83 -28.26 -23.40
CA VAL A 266 4.45 -28.60 -23.82
C VAL A 266 3.69 -29.26 -22.68
N ALA A 267 4.31 -30.20 -21.96
CA ALA A 267 3.70 -30.87 -20.83
C ALA A 267 3.35 -29.90 -19.69
N ALA A 268 4.26 -28.98 -19.33
CA ALA A 268 4.03 -27.97 -18.31
C ALA A 268 2.92 -27.00 -18.74
N ALA A 269 2.93 -26.56 -20.00
CA ALA A 269 1.91 -25.68 -20.55
C ALA A 269 0.52 -26.34 -20.52
N LEU A 270 0.40 -27.60 -20.95
CA LEU A 270 -0.85 -28.36 -20.87
C LEU A 270 -1.32 -28.55 -19.42
N GLY A 271 -0.39 -28.81 -18.50
CA GLY A 271 -0.67 -28.91 -17.08
C GLY A 271 -1.27 -27.63 -16.52
N ALA A 272 -0.67 -26.48 -16.80
CA ALA A 272 -1.17 -25.19 -16.35
C ALA A 272 -2.51 -24.82 -17.00
N ILE A 273 -2.69 -25.08 -18.30
CA ILE A 273 -3.97 -24.87 -19.00
C ILE A 273 -5.07 -25.71 -18.36
N LEU A 274 -4.81 -27.00 -18.12
CA LEU A 274 -5.79 -27.89 -17.50
C LEU A 274 -6.07 -27.47 -16.05
N GLY A 275 -5.04 -27.07 -15.30
CA GLY A 275 -5.16 -26.51 -13.96
C GLY A 275 -6.06 -25.27 -13.92
N ASP A 276 -5.84 -24.31 -14.81
CA ASP A 276 -6.66 -23.09 -14.96
C ASP A 276 -8.13 -23.44 -15.28
N ARG A 277 -8.37 -24.37 -16.20
CA ARG A 277 -9.73 -24.82 -16.52
C ARG A 277 -10.41 -25.50 -15.33
N MET A 278 -9.69 -26.33 -14.58
CA MET A 278 -10.24 -26.97 -13.38
C MET A 278 -10.55 -25.94 -12.28
N ALA A 279 -9.65 -24.98 -12.05
CA ALA A 279 -9.88 -23.87 -11.14
C ALA A 279 -11.13 -23.08 -11.52
N TRP A 280 -11.29 -22.75 -12.81
CA TRP A 280 -12.47 -22.04 -13.33
C TRP A 280 -13.77 -22.83 -13.09
N VAL A 281 -13.75 -24.14 -13.34
CA VAL A 281 -14.90 -25.02 -13.07
C VAL A 281 -15.27 -25.05 -11.57
N PHE A 282 -14.26 -25.05 -10.68
CA PHE A 282 -14.47 -25.02 -9.23
C PHE A 282 -14.96 -23.65 -8.75
N ALA A 283 -14.42 -22.58 -9.31
CA ALA A 283 -14.87 -21.21 -9.08
C ALA A 283 -16.35 -21.02 -9.50
N GLY A 284 -16.74 -21.61 -10.64
CA GLY A 284 -18.14 -21.61 -11.11
C GLY A 284 -19.11 -22.34 -10.18
N ARG A 285 -18.60 -23.22 -9.30
CA ARG A 285 -19.38 -23.89 -8.24
C ARG A 285 -19.38 -23.12 -6.91
N GLY A 286 -18.74 -21.96 -6.84
CA GLY A 286 -18.67 -21.13 -5.64
C GLY A 286 -17.69 -21.65 -4.57
N LEU A 287 -16.74 -22.52 -4.95
CA LEU A 287 -15.74 -23.02 -4.01
C LEU A 287 -14.71 -21.93 -3.67
N PRO A 288 -14.25 -21.82 -2.41
CA PRO A 288 -13.20 -20.88 -2.02
C PRO A 288 -11.89 -21.06 -2.81
N GLU A 289 -11.13 -19.98 -2.95
CA GLU A 289 -9.87 -19.95 -3.73
C GLU A 289 -8.87 -21.01 -3.27
N PHE A 290 -8.78 -21.29 -1.97
CA PHE A 290 -7.94 -22.36 -1.43
C PHE A 290 -8.13 -23.70 -2.19
N TYR A 291 -9.38 -24.11 -2.40
CA TYR A 291 -9.69 -25.36 -3.10
C TYR A 291 -9.47 -25.25 -4.61
N GLN A 292 -9.68 -24.07 -5.18
CA GLN A 292 -9.39 -23.81 -6.59
C GLN A 292 -7.90 -24.00 -6.86
N PHE A 293 -7.02 -23.41 -6.05
CA PHE A 293 -5.56 -23.55 -6.16
C PHE A 293 -5.07 -24.98 -5.86
N ALA A 294 -5.68 -25.66 -4.88
CA ALA A 294 -5.36 -27.07 -4.62
C ALA A 294 -5.65 -27.96 -5.82
N VAL A 295 -6.79 -27.78 -6.48
CA VAL A 295 -7.14 -28.56 -7.67
C VAL A 295 -6.35 -28.11 -8.90
N ALA A 296 -6.06 -26.81 -9.04
CA ALA A 296 -5.27 -26.27 -10.14
C ALA A 296 -3.84 -26.83 -10.19
N ALA A 297 -3.27 -27.18 -9.02
CA ALA A 297 -1.93 -27.74 -8.91
C ALA A 297 -1.85 -29.24 -9.27
N MET A 298 -2.99 -29.94 -9.34
CA MET A 298 -3.02 -31.38 -9.60
C MET A 298 -2.60 -31.74 -11.04
N PRO A 299 -3.07 -31.08 -12.11
CA PRO A 299 -2.74 -31.49 -13.48
C PRO A 299 -1.25 -31.42 -13.85
N PRO A 300 -0.48 -30.37 -13.50
CA PRO A 300 0.96 -30.40 -13.71
C PRO A 300 1.65 -31.59 -13.04
N ALA A 301 1.26 -31.90 -11.79
CA ALA A 301 1.76 -33.06 -11.05
C ALA A 301 1.39 -34.38 -11.73
N ALA A 302 0.12 -34.53 -12.11
CA ALA A 302 -0.39 -35.73 -12.78
C ALA A 302 0.28 -35.98 -14.13
N ILE A 303 0.52 -34.94 -14.93
CA ILE A 303 1.23 -35.05 -16.21
C ILE A 303 2.70 -35.44 -15.99
N GLY A 304 3.38 -34.82 -15.03
CA GLY A 304 4.75 -35.21 -14.66
C GLY A 304 4.84 -36.69 -14.28
N ILE A 305 3.90 -37.18 -13.46
CA ILE A 305 3.80 -38.59 -13.07
C ILE A 305 3.51 -39.48 -14.27
N ALA A 306 2.56 -39.10 -15.14
CA ALA A 306 2.19 -39.88 -16.31
C ALA A 306 3.36 -40.05 -17.29
N LEU A 307 4.16 -39.00 -17.50
CA LEU A 307 5.36 -39.07 -18.33
C LEU A 307 6.43 -39.98 -17.74
N GLN A 308 6.61 -39.95 -16.42
CA GLN A 308 7.50 -40.86 -15.71
C GLN A 308 7.07 -42.33 -15.86
N LEU A 309 5.78 -42.62 -15.67
CA LEU A 309 5.22 -43.96 -15.82
C LEU A 309 5.27 -44.46 -17.27
N ALA A 310 5.15 -43.55 -18.24
CA ALA A 310 5.30 -43.86 -19.66
C ALA A 310 6.78 -44.05 -20.10
N HIS A 311 7.74 -43.95 -19.16
CA HIS A 311 9.18 -44.09 -19.43
C HIS A 311 9.69 -43.13 -20.51
N VAL A 312 9.07 -41.95 -20.62
CA VAL A 312 9.54 -40.90 -21.52
C VAL A 312 10.78 -40.26 -20.87
N GLU A 313 11.88 -40.14 -21.59
CA GLU A 313 13.12 -39.51 -21.11
C GLU A 313 12.97 -37.98 -20.98
N VAL A 314 12.16 -37.54 -20.01
CA VAL A 314 11.90 -36.14 -19.69
C VAL A 314 12.01 -35.92 -18.19
N ARG A 315 12.47 -34.72 -17.81
CA ARG A 315 12.56 -34.31 -16.41
C ARG A 315 11.15 -34.02 -15.87
N ALA A 316 10.49 -35.03 -15.32
CA ALA A 316 9.15 -34.89 -14.72
C ALA A 316 9.11 -33.78 -13.66
N SER A 317 10.16 -33.63 -12.86
CA SER A 317 10.29 -32.56 -11.87
C SER A 317 10.25 -31.16 -12.48
N ALA A 318 10.81 -30.95 -13.68
CA ALA A 318 10.75 -29.68 -14.39
C ALA A 318 9.34 -29.36 -14.91
N VAL A 319 8.55 -30.39 -15.29
CA VAL A 319 7.13 -30.22 -15.67
C VAL A 319 6.32 -29.72 -14.47
N ILE A 320 6.48 -30.37 -13.33
CA ILE A 320 5.77 -30.01 -12.09
C ILE A 320 6.15 -28.60 -11.67
N THR A 321 7.46 -28.33 -11.55
CA THR A 321 7.97 -27.00 -11.16
C THR A 321 7.45 -25.92 -12.10
N GLY A 322 7.55 -26.11 -13.42
CA GLY A 322 7.05 -25.15 -14.41
C GLY A 322 5.56 -24.87 -14.26
N GLY A 323 4.73 -25.92 -14.10
CA GLY A 323 3.29 -25.74 -13.84
C GLY A 323 2.98 -24.98 -12.55
N LEU A 324 3.80 -25.15 -11.51
CA LEU A 324 3.63 -24.43 -10.24
C LEU A 324 3.95 -22.94 -10.37
N PHE A 325 4.89 -22.53 -11.23
CA PHE A 325 5.18 -21.11 -11.48
C PHE A 325 3.93 -20.34 -11.92
N ALA A 326 3.02 -20.96 -12.68
CA ALA A 326 1.77 -20.32 -13.10
C ALA A 326 0.76 -20.11 -11.96
N LEU A 327 0.92 -20.83 -10.84
CA LEU A 327 0.03 -20.79 -9.69
C LEU A 327 0.58 -19.94 -8.54
N LEU A 328 1.81 -19.44 -8.64
CA LEU A 328 2.39 -18.64 -7.57
C LEU A 328 1.63 -17.31 -7.46
N PRO A 329 1.08 -16.96 -6.27
CA PRO A 329 0.39 -15.69 -6.04
C PRO A 329 1.40 -14.53 -5.86
N GLY A 330 2.36 -14.41 -6.78
CA GLY A 330 3.50 -13.50 -6.66
C GLY A 330 3.10 -12.04 -6.53
N ARG A 331 2.06 -11.61 -7.25
CA ARG A 331 1.58 -10.22 -7.19
C ARG A 331 1.04 -9.86 -5.80
N ALA A 332 0.21 -10.73 -5.21
CA ALA A 332 -0.33 -10.51 -3.88
C ALA A 332 0.78 -10.51 -2.81
N LEU A 333 1.80 -11.36 -2.99
CA LEU A 333 2.99 -11.38 -2.14
C LEU A 333 3.75 -10.05 -2.19
N VAL A 334 4.11 -9.58 -3.39
CA VAL A 334 4.82 -8.30 -3.57
C VAL A 334 4.03 -7.15 -2.99
N ALA A 335 2.74 -7.09 -3.30
CA ALA A 335 1.87 -6.03 -2.83
C ALA A 335 1.68 -6.09 -1.29
N GLY A 336 1.72 -7.27 -0.68
CA GLY A 336 1.64 -7.42 0.79
C GLY A 336 2.91 -6.95 1.48
N VAL A 337 4.07 -7.22 0.90
CA VAL A 337 5.35 -6.69 1.38
C VAL A 337 5.38 -5.16 1.23
N GLN A 338 4.92 -4.63 0.10
CA GLN A 338 4.84 -3.18 -0.12
C GLN A 338 3.97 -2.49 0.93
N ASP A 339 2.76 -3.00 1.19
CA ASP A 339 1.88 -2.48 2.25
C ASP A 339 2.57 -2.53 3.63
N GLY A 340 3.38 -3.57 3.89
CA GLY A 340 4.14 -3.67 5.15
C GLY A 340 5.25 -2.63 5.26
N LEU A 341 5.96 -2.35 4.16
CA LEU A 341 7.02 -1.34 4.11
C LEU A 341 6.48 0.09 4.23
N THR A 342 5.25 0.34 3.79
CA THR A 342 4.61 1.67 3.84
C THR A 342 3.79 1.92 5.12
N GLY A 343 3.77 0.96 6.07
CA GLY A 343 3.14 1.12 7.39
C GLY A 343 1.71 0.58 7.50
N TYR A 344 1.17 -0.03 6.43
CA TYR A 344 -0.19 -0.62 6.40
C TYR A 344 -0.18 -2.06 6.93
N TYR A 345 0.27 -2.26 8.16
CA TYR A 345 0.55 -3.59 8.73
C TYR A 345 -0.66 -4.52 8.78
N ILE A 346 -1.85 -4.01 9.09
CA ILE A 346 -3.08 -4.83 9.15
C ILE A 346 -3.42 -5.36 7.75
N THR A 347 -3.32 -4.51 6.74
CA THR A 347 -3.57 -4.89 5.33
C THR A 347 -2.49 -5.84 4.81
N ALA A 348 -1.23 -5.56 5.12
CA ALA A 348 -0.09 -6.41 4.79
C ALA A 348 -0.23 -7.82 5.38
N ALA A 349 -0.51 -7.90 6.69
CA ALA A 349 -0.70 -9.18 7.38
C ALA A 349 -1.85 -9.99 6.77
N ALA A 350 -2.98 -9.35 6.46
CA ALA A 350 -4.11 -10.03 5.82
C ALA A 350 -3.76 -10.56 4.42
N ARG A 351 -3.07 -9.77 3.58
CA ARG A 351 -2.66 -10.17 2.23
C ARG A 351 -1.61 -11.28 2.24
N LEU A 352 -0.63 -11.20 3.14
CA LEU A 352 0.39 -12.24 3.33
C LEU A 352 -0.22 -13.54 3.87
N LEU A 353 -1.20 -13.44 4.77
CA LEU A 353 -1.92 -14.61 5.29
C LEU A 353 -2.76 -15.28 4.19
N GLU A 354 -3.45 -14.52 3.35
CA GLU A 354 -4.17 -15.04 2.17
C GLU A 354 -3.19 -15.80 1.26
N VAL A 355 -2.06 -15.18 0.92
CA VAL A 355 -0.99 -15.80 0.11
C VAL A 355 -0.51 -17.12 0.74
N MET A 356 -0.28 -17.14 2.05
CA MET A 356 0.13 -18.35 2.77
C MET A 356 -0.92 -19.47 2.65
N TYR A 357 -2.21 -19.16 2.79
CA TYR A 357 -3.28 -20.15 2.59
C TYR A 357 -3.29 -20.70 1.17
N LEU A 358 -3.13 -19.84 0.16
CA LEU A 358 -3.05 -20.28 -1.24
C LEU A 358 -1.86 -21.21 -1.47
N PHE A 359 -0.68 -20.87 -0.91
CA PHE A 359 0.49 -21.74 -0.94
C PHE A 359 0.24 -23.12 -0.31
N VAL A 360 -0.38 -23.17 0.86
CA VAL A 360 -0.75 -24.45 1.50
C VAL A 360 -1.69 -25.24 0.59
N GLY A 361 -2.66 -24.59 -0.05
CA GLY A 361 -3.55 -25.23 -1.02
C GLY A 361 -2.80 -25.86 -2.18
N ILE A 362 -1.88 -25.13 -2.80
CA ILE A 362 -1.02 -25.62 -3.89
C ILE A 362 -0.21 -26.84 -3.42
N VAL A 363 0.46 -26.75 -2.27
CA VAL A 363 1.27 -27.84 -1.71
C VAL A 363 0.41 -29.09 -1.47
N VAL A 364 -0.78 -28.95 -0.88
CA VAL A 364 -1.72 -30.06 -0.68
C VAL A 364 -2.10 -30.71 -2.02
N GLY A 365 -2.45 -29.89 -3.02
CA GLY A 365 -2.79 -30.38 -4.36
C GLY A 365 -1.70 -31.22 -5.00
N VAL A 366 -0.46 -30.74 -4.95
CA VAL A 366 0.71 -31.46 -5.47
C VAL A 366 0.97 -32.74 -4.68
N LEU A 367 0.99 -32.67 -3.35
CA LEU A 367 1.28 -33.82 -2.49
C LEU A 367 0.27 -34.95 -2.68
N VAL A 368 -1.01 -34.63 -2.84
CA VAL A 368 -2.05 -35.63 -3.16
C VAL A 368 -1.71 -36.37 -4.45
N MET A 369 -1.33 -35.66 -5.51
CA MET A 369 -0.95 -36.31 -6.77
C MET A 369 0.37 -37.08 -6.66
N LEU A 370 1.37 -36.55 -5.98
CA LEU A 370 2.63 -37.26 -5.73
C LEU A 370 2.40 -38.56 -4.97
N TYR A 371 1.52 -38.55 -3.95
CA TYR A 371 1.13 -39.74 -3.21
C TYR A 371 0.49 -40.79 -4.12
N VAL A 372 -0.44 -40.38 -5.00
CA VAL A 372 -1.03 -41.26 -6.02
C VAL A 372 0.05 -41.82 -6.95
N GLY A 373 0.99 -40.99 -7.40
CA GLY A 373 2.11 -41.41 -8.24
C GLY A 373 2.99 -42.48 -7.59
N VAL A 374 3.32 -42.33 -6.31
CA VAL A 374 4.09 -43.33 -5.56
C VAL A 374 3.34 -44.66 -5.47
N GLN A 375 2.02 -44.63 -5.22
CA GLN A 375 1.20 -45.85 -5.20
C GLN A 375 1.14 -46.55 -6.56
N LEU A 376 1.25 -45.79 -7.66
CA LEU A 376 1.33 -46.32 -9.02
C LEU A 376 2.76 -46.76 -9.42
N GLY A 377 3.74 -46.64 -8.52
CA GLY A 377 5.13 -47.03 -8.77
C GLY A 377 5.98 -45.98 -9.49
N ALA A 378 5.52 -44.72 -9.58
CA ALA A 378 6.32 -43.64 -10.18
C ALA A 378 7.48 -43.26 -9.26
N GLN A 379 8.71 -43.61 -9.65
CA GLN A 379 9.91 -43.14 -8.95
C GLN A 379 10.31 -41.75 -9.46
N LEU A 380 9.75 -40.71 -8.84
CA LEU A 380 10.19 -39.34 -9.08
C LEU A 380 11.50 -39.10 -8.34
N GLN A 381 12.59 -38.81 -9.05
CA GLN A 381 13.86 -38.40 -8.45
C GLN A 381 13.89 -36.86 -8.32
N PRO A 382 13.68 -36.27 -7.13
CA PRO A 382 13.64 -34.81 -6.99
C PRO A 382 14.99 -34.14 -7.30
N ARG A 383 16.08 -34.92 -7.22
CA ARG A 383 17.46 -34.45 -7.37
C ARG A 383 17.81 -33.99 -8.79
N GLU A 384 17.12 -34.49 -9.82
CA GLU A 384 17.37 -34.11 -11.21
C GLU A 384 16.91 -32.69 -11.55
N ALA A 385 16.06 -32.08 -10.72
CA ALA A 385 15.58 -30.70 -10.91
C ALA A 385 16.68 -29.63 -10.70
N LEU A 386 17.79 -30.00 -10.05
CA LEU A 386 18.86 -29.06 -9.66
C LEU A 386 20.01 -28.98 -10.67
N LEU A 387 20.00 -29.79 -11.73
CA LEU A 387 21.01 -29.74 -12.78
C LEU A 387 20.65 -28.68 -13.81
N SER A 388 20.99 -27.43 -13.51
CA SER A 388 20.91 -26.31 -14.46
C SER A 388 21.73 -26.63 -15.70
N VAL A 389 21.05 -26.82 -16.83
CA VAL A 389 21.73 -26.94 -18.13
C VAL A 389 21.87 -25.52 -18.67
N GLU A 390 23.11 -25.02 -18.74
CA GLU A 390 23.37 -23.68 -19.27
C GLU A 390 23.11 -23.66 -20.79
N ARG A 391 22.02 -23.01 -21.18
CA ARG A 391 21.68 -22.71 -22.59
C ARG A 391 21.24 -21.26 -22.68
N PRO A 392 22.18 -20.29 -22.59
CA PRO A 392 21.87 -18.88 -22.49
C PRO A 392 20.84 -18.35 -23.51
N PRO A 393 20.93 -18.66 -24.83
CA PRO A 393 19.95 -18.14 -25.78
C PRO A 393 18.54 -18.68 -25.53
N ILE A 394 18.40 -19.95 -25.15
CA ILE A 394 17.09 -20.56 -24.87
C ILE A 394 16.52 -20.00 -23.56
N GLN A 395 17.36 -19.79 -22.55
CA GLN A 395 16.94 -19.21 -21.28
C GLN A 395 16.49 -17.76 -21.43
N ILE A 396 17.16 -16.97 -22.26
CA ILE A 396 16.73 -15.59 -22.58
C ILE A 396 15.36 -15.60 -23.26
N ILE A 397 15.18 -16.43 -24.29
CA ILE A 397 13.89 -16.55 -24.99
C ILE A 397 12.78 -17.04 -24.03
N ALA A 398 13.09 -18.01 -23.17
CA ALA A 398 12.14 -18.51 -22.17
C ALA A 398 11.78 -17.45 -21.13
N ALA A 399 12.74 -16.63 -20.69
CA ALA A 399 12.50 -15.51 -19.79
C ALA A 399 11.62 -14.44 -20.44
N MET A 400 11.92 -14.04 -21.69
CA MET A 400 11.08 -13.10 -22.44
C MET A 400 9.65 -13.63 -22.62
N ALA A 401 9.50 -14.92 -22.95
CA ALA A 401 8.19 -15.56 -23.07
C ALA A 401 7.43 -15.59 -21.73
N LEU A 402 8.13 -15.83 -20.62
CA LEU A 402 7.57 -15.78 -19.27
C LEU A 402 7.10 -14.36 -18.92
N THR A 403 7.91 -13.34 -19.20
CA THR A 403 7.55 -11.92 -18.99
C THR A 403 6.34 -11.52 -19.84
N LEU A 404 6.29 -11.96 -21.11
CA LEU A 404 5.16 -11.73 -22.01
C LEU A 404 3.88 -12.35 -21.45
N ALA A 405 3.97 -13.62 -21.07
CA ALA A 405 2.86 -14.35 -20.49
C ALA A 405 2.35 -13.68 -19.21
N PHE A 406 3.26 -13.25 -18.33
CA PHE A 406 2.91 -12.55 -17.10
C PHE A 406 2.23 -11.20 -17.38
N ALA A 407 2.75 -10.40 -18.33
CA ALA A 407 2.13 -9.14 -18.73
C ALA A 407 0.70 -9.32 -19.29
N VAL A 408 0.49 -10.38 -20.10
CA VAL A 408 -0.84 -10.74 -20.61
C VAL A 408 -1.78 -11.18 -19.48
N LEU A 409 -1.31 -11.99 -18.53
CA LEU A 409 -2.09 -12.43 -17.37
C LEU A 409 -2.51 -11.25 -16.48
N LEU A 410 -1.68 -10.22 -16.38
CA LEU A 410 -2.00 -8.97 -15.67
C LEU A 410 -2.94 -8.03 -16.45
N GLN A 411 -3.36 -8.39 -17.67
CA GLN A 411 -4.22 -7.58 -18.53
C GLN A 411 -3.61 -6.19 -18.82
N GLN A 412 -2.30 -6.16 -19.09
CA GLN A 412 -1.60 -4.96 -19.53
C GLN A 412 -2.13 -4.45 -20.87
N GLU A 413 -2.00 -3.14 -21.11
CA GLU A 413 -2.43 -2.53 -22.37
C GLU A 413 -1.57 -3.07 -23.53
N ARG A 414 -2.19 -3.39 -24.68
CA ARG A 414 -1.49 -4.02 -25.82
C ARG A 414 -0.30 -3.21 -26.35
N SER A 415 -0.32 -1.89 -26.16
CA SER A 415 0.73 -0.95 -26.56
C SER A 415 2.00 -1.08 -25.71
N THR A 416 1.88 -1.43 -24.42
CA THR A 416 3.01 -1.51 -23.49
C THR A 416 3.58 -2.91 -23.34
N VAL A 417 2.80 -3.95 -23.68
CA VAL A 417 3.21 -5.35 -23.54
C VAL A 417 4.56 -5.63 -24.22
N LEU A 418 4.78 -5.16 -25.45
CA LEU A 418 6.06 -5.39 -26.14
C LEU A 418 7.25 -4.74 -25.45
N LEU A 419 7.07 -3.52 -24.92
CA LEU A 419 8.13 -2.81 -24.21
C LEU A 419 8.48 -3.47 -22.89
N VAL A 420 7.50 -4.07 -22.19
CA VAL A 420 7.73 -4.80 -20.93
C VAL A 420 8.43 -6.14 -21.17
N THR A 421 8.33 -6.71 -22.37
CA THR A 421 8.91 -8.03 -22.70
C THR A 421 10.34 -8.01 -23.18
N LEU A 422 10.78 -6.87 -23.73
CA LEU A 422 12.13 -6.63 -24.22
C LEU A 422 13.00 -6.11 -23.07
#